data_AF-A0A0F9MED2-F1
#
_entry.id   AF-A0A0F9MED2-F1
#
_cell.length_a   1.000
_cell.length_b   1.000
_cell.length_c   1.000
_cell.angle_alpha   90.00
_cell.angle_beta   90.00
_cell.angle_gamma   90.00
#
_symmetry.space_group_name_H-M   'P 1'
#
loop_
_entity.id
_entity.type
_entity.pdbx_description
1 polymer ?
#
loop_
_entity_poly.entity_id
_entity_poly.type
_entity_poly.pdbx_seq_one_letter_code
_entity_poly.pdbx_strand_id
1 'polypeptide(L)'
;MERTEDQIVARESKVTLGGKEYEIKPGSINHNFRWRKRFYAEFSKATRPFLSQYKPGLLARLMGKDETGRFLEGLRMAFLEMPEILRDLFFAYAPYLPRKEIEENANELELAEAFKEVMRLAFPFLDVVKTLVGLANLQPLEKPTSSPSTSGGATRAT
;
A
#
# COMPACT_ATOMS: atom_id res chain seq x y z
N MET A 1 -26.45 18.85 -7.08
CA MET A 1 -26.70 17.47 -7.54
C MET A 1 -26.41 16.54 -6.37
N GLU A 2 -27.45 16.11 -5.68
CA GLU A 2 -27.35 15.02 -4.71
C GLU A 2 -27.01 13.72 -5.44
N ARG A 3 -26.09 12.94 -4.88
CA ARG A 3 -25.87 11.56 -5.31
C ARG A 3 -26.99 10.71 -4.71
N THR A 4 -27.72 9.99 -5.57
CA THR A 4 -28.68 8.97 -5.15
C THR A 4 -27.97 7.73 -4.61
N GLU A 5 -28.63 7.06 -3.67
CA GLU A 5 -28.12 6.00 -2.78
C GLU A 5 -27.44 4.83 -3.51
N ASP A 6 -27.79 4.58 -4.77
CA ASP A 6 -27.24 3.50 -5.61
C ASP A 6 -25.86 3.77 -6.22
N GLN A 7 -25.33 5.01 -6.16
CA GLN A 7 -24.02 5.35 -6.74
C GLN A 7 -22.84 5.25 -5.76
N ILE A 8 -23.08 4.88 -4.51
CA ILE A 8 -22.02 4.78 -3.50
C ILE A 8 -21.40 3.37 -3.56
N VAL A 9 -20.54 3.14 -4.56
CA VAL A 9 -19.63 1.98 -4.58
C VAL A 9 -18.65 2.00 -3.40
N ALA A 10 -18.53 3.13 -2.69
CA ALA A 10 -17.63 3.30 -1.56
C ALA A 10 -18.38 3.18 -0.22
N ARG A 11 -18.45 1.97 0.32
CA ARG A 11 -18.93 1.76 1.70
C ARG A 11 -18.11 2.61 2.67
N GLU A 12 -18.81 3.45 3.42
CA GLU A 12 -18.25 4.19 4.57
C GLU A 12 -17.54 3.20 5.49
N SER A 13 -16.40 3.61 6.04
CA SER A 13 -15.62 2.75 6.94
C SER A 13 -15.87 3.16 8.38
N LYS A 14 -16.26 2.21 9.23
CA LYS A 14 -16.50 2.42 10.65
C LYS A 14 -15.27 2.06 11.44
N VAL A 15 -14.88 2.93 12.38
CA VAL A 15 -13.71 2.73 13.25
C VAL A 15 -14.10 3.03 14.69
N THR A 16 -13.45 2.37 15.64
CA THR A 16 -13.64 2.64 17.08
C THR A 16 -12.44 3.40 17.61
N LEU A 17 -12.69 4.56 18.22
CA LEU A 17 -11.67 5.41 18.85
C LEU A 17 -12.18 5.85 20.23
N GLY A 18 -11.42 5.60 21.29
CA GLY A 18 -11.82 5.96 22.66
C GLY A 18 -13.16 5.34 23.08
N GLY A 19 -13.44 4.12 22.63
CA GLY A 19 -14.70 3.42 22.89
C GLY A 19 -15.94 3.94 22.14
N LYS A 20 -15.78 4.87 21.19
CA LYS A 20 -16.88 5.40 20.35
C LYS A 20 -16.68 5.02 18.89
N GLU A 21 -17.78 4.72 18.21
CA GLU A 21 -17.78 4.44 16.77
C GLU A 21 -17.82 5.76 15.98
N TYR A 22 -16.89 5.89 15.03
CA TYR A 22 -16.80 7.01 14.11
C TYR A 22 -16.84 6.52 12.67
N GLU A 23 -17.38 7.36 11.80
CA GLU A 23 -17.51 7.06 10.38
C GLU A 23 -16.45 7.83 9.56
N ILE A 24 -15.66 7.07 8.80
CA ILE A 24 -14.69 7.58 7.85
C ILE A 24 -15.29 7.57 6.45
N LYS A 25 -15.53 8.78 5.94
CA LYS A 25 -16.15 9.02 4.64
C LYS A 25 -15.12 8.84 3.52
N PRO A 26 -15.50 8.23 2.40
CA PRO A 26 -14.67 8.22 1.20
C PRO A 26 -14.41 9.66 0.72
N GLY A 27 -13.14 10.02 0.52
CA GLY A 27 -12.79 11.32 -0.04
C GLY A 27 -13.13 11.42 -1.52
N SER A 28 -13.41 12.64 -1.99
CA SER A 28 -13.46 12.93 -3.42
C SER A 28 -12.09 12.72 -4.09
N ILE A 29 -12.04 12.57 -5.42
CA ILE A 29 -10.79 12.38 -6.17
C ILE A 29 -9.75 13.46 -5.82
N ASN A 30 -10.16 14.73 -5.78
CA ASN A 30 -9.29 15.85 -5.46
C ASN A 30 -8.87 15.89 -3.99
N HIS A 31 -9.76 15.53 -3.07
CA HIS A 31 -9.42 15.37 -1.65
C HIS A 31 -8.32 14.33 -1.49
N ASN A 32 -8.53 13.14 -2.04
CA ASN A 32 -7.57 12.04 -1.95
C ASN A 32 -6.25 12.39 -2.64
N PHE A 33 -6.27 13.10 -3.77
CA PHE A 33 -5.03 13.57 -4.42
C PHE A 33 -4.22 14.51 -3.51
N ARG A 34 -4.87 15.53 -2.91
CA ARG A 34 -4.19 16.46 -2.00
C ARG A 34 -3.69 15.76 -0.75
N TRP A 35 -4.50 14.88 -0.18
CA TRP A 35 -4.11 14.10 0.99
C TRP A 35 -2.91 13.20 0.68
N ARG A 36 -2.91 12.47 -0.44
CA ARG A 36 -1.76 11.64 -0.85
C ARG A 36 -0.49 12.46 -1.05
N LYS A 37 -0.57 13.66 -1.63
CA LYS A 37 0.58 14.58 -1.71
C LYS A 37 1.15 14.90 -0.33
N ARG A 38 0.28 15.20 0.64
CA ARG A 38 0.70 15.44 2.03
C ARG A 38 1.30 14.18 2.66
N PHE A 39 0.66 13.03 2.49
CA PHE A 39 1.17 11.74 2.94
C PHE A 39 2.60 11.50 2.44
N TYR A 40 2.85 11.63 1.14
CA TYR A 40 4.20 11.46 0.58
C TYR A 40 5.20 12.51 1.08
N ALA A 41 4.76 13.75 1.27
CA ALA A 41 5.62 14.80 1.81
C ALA A 41 6.06 14.45 3.24
N GLU A 42 5.13 14.12 4.14
CA GLU A 42 5.47 13.74 5.52
C GLU A 42 6.29 12.45 5.56
N PHE A 43 5.90 11.46 4.75
CA PHE A 43 6.64 10.21 4.63
C PHE A 43 8.09 10.41 4.15
N SER A 44 8.31 11.29 3.18
CA SER A 44 9.66 11.59 2.67
C SER A 44 10.54 12.27 3.72
N LYS A 45 9.96 13.14 4.58
CA LYS A 45 10.68 13.76 5.70
C LYS A 45 11.06 12.71 6.74
N ALA A 46 10.09 11.88 7.09
CA ALA A 46 10.21 10.77 8.03
C ALA A 46 11.29 9.76 7.64
N THR A 47 11.36 9.40 6.36
CA THR A 47 12.30 8.39 5.86
C THR A 47 13.66 8.95 5.44
N ARG A 48 13.81 10.28 5.31
CA ARG A 48 15.06 10.91 4.87
C ARG A 48 16.28 10.52 5.71
N PRO A 49 16.22 10.52 7.06
CA PRO A 49 17.35 10.12 7.89
C PRO A 49 17.76 8.66 7.59
N PHE A 50 16.79 7.76 7.46
CA PHE A 50 16.99 6.34 7.22
C PHE A 50 17.52 6.04 5.81
N LEU A 51 16.92 6.64 4.78
CA LEU A 51 17.33 6.43 3.39
C LEU A 51 18.71 7.05 3.09
N SER A 52 19.10 8.11 3.81
CA SER A 52 20.43 8.73 3.66
C SER A 52 21.57 7.92 4.29
N GLN A 53 21.26 7.10 5.30
CA GLN A 53 22.22 6.23 5.97
C GLN A 53 22.46 4.93 5.21
N TYR A 54 21.50 4.51 4.38
CA TYR A 54 21.64 3.34 3.51
C TYR A 54 22.26 3.75 2.17
N LYS A 55 23.60 3.83 2.13
CA LYS A 55 24.31 3.74 0.84
C LYS A 55 23.89 2.42 0.18
N PRO A 56 23.42 2.41 -1.08
CA PRO A 56 23.10 1.16 -1.76
C PRO A 56 24.39 0.36 -1.88
N GLY A 57 24.58 -0.58 -0.95
CA GLY A 57 25.70 -1.51 -1.01
C GLY A 57 25.64 -2.27 -2.33
N LEU A 58 26.80 -2.52 -2.93
CA LEU A 58 26.98 -3.29 -4.16
C LEU A 58 26.14 -4.59 -4.18
N LEU A 59 25.86 -5.16 -3.00
CA LEU A 59 24.97 -6.30 -2.75
C LEU A 59 23.48 -6.09 -3.06
N ALA A 60 22.90 -4.89 -2.85
CA ALA A 60 21.49 -4.62 -3.21
C ALA A 60 21.28 -4.55 -4.73
N ARG A 61 22.34 -4.17 -5.47
CA ARG A 61 22.40 -4.18 -6.94
C ARG A 61 22.65 -5.59 -7.49
N LEU A 62 23.33 -6.45 -6.70
CA LEU A 62 23.62 -7.84 -7.06
C LEU A 62 22.50 -8.83 -6.72
N MET A 63 21.67 -8.53 -5.72
CA MET A 63 20.64 -9.45 -5.17
C MET A 63 19.21 -9.17 -5.63
N GLY A 64 18.97 -8.20 -6.53
CA GLY A 64 17.62 -7.97 -7.10
C GLY A 64 16.51 -7.79 -6.07
N LYS A 65 16.81 -7.33 -4.84
CA LYS A 65 15.83 -7.17 -3.78
C LYS A 65 14.98 -5.91 -4.04
N ASP A 66 13.85 -6.21 -4.67
CA ASP A 66 12.56 -5.53 -4.70
C ASP A 66 12.55 -4.16 -3.99
N GLU A 67 12.49 -3.08 -4.77
CA GLU A 67 12.33 -1.71 -4.28
C GLU A 67 11.09 -1.57 -3.39
N THR A 68 10.08 -2.43 -3.63
CA THR A 68 8.88 -2.60 -2.83
C THR A 68 9.18 -2.96 -1.37
N GLY A 69 10.12 -3.88 -1.14
CA GLY A 69 10.49 -4.30 0.22
C GLY A 69 11.15 -3.18 1.01
N ARG A 70 12.02 -2.41 0.36
CA ARG A 70 12.68 -1.24 0.96
C ARG A 70 11.70 -0.11 1.26
N PHE A 71 10.69 0.09 0.41
CA PHE A 71 9.61 1.04 0.66
C PHE A 71 8.75 0.62 1.87
N LEU A 72 8.41 -0.67 1.99
CA LEU A 72 7.64 -1.21 3.11
C LEU A 72 8.40 -1.15 4.44
N GLU A 73 9.72 -1.38 4.42
CA GLU A 73 10.57 -1.25 5.61
C GLU A 73 10.73 0.21 6.03
N GLY A 74 10.87 1.13 5.06
CA GLY A 74 10.82 2.57 5.32
C GLY A 74 9.47 3.03 5.90
N LEU A 75 8.34 2.48 5.43
CA LEU A 75 7.02 2.67 6.02
C LEU A 75 6.97 2.19 7.46
N ARG A 76 7.44 0.97 7.72
CA ARG A 76 7.45 0.41 9.07
C ARG A 76 8.24 1.28 10.05
N MET A 77 9.44 1.71 9.68
CA MET A 77 10.27 2.57 10.55
C MET A 77 9.65 3.96 10.73
N ALA A 78 9.14 4.58 9.66
CA ALA A 78 8.48 5.88 9.74
C ALA A 78 7.23 5.86 10.63
N PHE A 79 6.45 4.78 10.59
CA PHE A 79 5.25 4.65 11.42
C PHE A 79 5.55 4.31 12.88
N LEU A 80 6.63 3.57 13.16
CA LEU A 80 7.04 3.26 14.53
C LEU A 80 7.63 4.47 15.25
N GLU A 81 8.31 5.35 14.53
CA GLU A 81 9.03 6.48 15.16
C GLU A 81 8.22 7.78 15.22
N MET A 82 7.12 7.89 14.47
CA MET A 82 6.33 9.13 14.40
C MET A 82 4.82 8.90 14.52
N PRO A 83 4.33 8.45 15.69
CA PRO A 83 2.90 8.32 15.97
C PRO A 83 2.15 9.66 15.79
N GLU A 84 2.80 10.80 16.06
CA GLU A 84 2.23 12.12 15.85
C GLU A 84 1.91 12.43 14.37
N ILE A 85 2.76 11.98 13.44
CA ILE A 85 2.53 12.17 12.00
C ILE A 85 1.33 11.33 11.55
N LEU A 86 1.22 10.10 12.05
CA LEU A 86 0.10 9.21 11.74
C LEU A 86 -1.22 9.85 12.20
N ARG A 87 -1.25 10.36 13.44
CA ARG A 87 -2.38 11.15 13.98
C ARG A 87 -2.72 12.37 13.12
N ASP A 88 -1.72 13.17 12.77
CA ASP A 88 -1.95 14.38 11.98
C ASP A 88 -2.42 14.08 10.55
N LEU A 89 -1.93 13.00 9.94
CA LEU A 89 -2.39 12.52 8.64
C LEU A 89 -3.81 11.94 8.72
N PHE A 90 -4.16 11.25 9.80
CA PHE A 90 -5.51 10.76 10.07
C PHE A 90 -6.52 11.93 10.08
N PHE A 91 -6.28 12.95 10.91
CA PHE A 91 -7.17 14.12 10.98
C PHE A 91 -7.09 15.01 9.74
N ALA A 92 -5.99 14.99 8.98
CA ALA A 92 -5.95 15.62 7.67
C ALA A 92 -6.87 14.95 6.66
N TYR A 93 -7.09 13.63 6.79
CA TYR A 93 -8.02 12.90 5.95
C TYR A 93 -9.47 13.14 6.38
N ALA A 94 -9.74 13.07 7.68
CA ALA A 94 -11.06 13.19 8.28
C ALA A 94 -11.16 14.42 9.22
N PRO A 95 -11.09 15.65 8.67
CA PRO A 95 -11.04 16.88 9.48
C PRO A 95 -12.34 17.20 10.22
N TYR A 96 -13.42 16.49 9.91
CA TYR A 96 -14.74 16.64 10.53
C TYR A 96 -14.88 15.85 11.84
N LEU A 97 -13.92 14.98 12.17
CA LEU A 97 -13.91 14.22 13.43
C LEU A 97 -13.49 15.11 14.61
N PRO A 98 -14.03 14.86 15.83
CA PRO A 98 -13.72 15.66 17.01
C PRO A 98 -12.31 15.36 17.54
N ARG A 99 -11.30 16.02 16.95
CA ARG A 99 -9.88 15.75 17.21
C ARG A 99 -9.51 15.70 18.70
N LYS A 100 -9.86 16.75 19.47
CA LYS A 100 -9.50 16.84 20.88
C LYS A 100 -10.06 15.68 21.71
N GLU A 101 -11.32 15.34 21.47
CA GLU A 101 -11.99 14.24 22.16
C GLU A 101 -11.32 12.89 21.85
N ILE A 102 -10.99 12.65 20.58
CA ILE A 102 -10.31 11.42 20.16
C ILE A 102 -8.89 11.37 20.73
N GLU A 103 -8.13 12.47 20.72
CA GLU A 103 -6.77 12.52 21.26
C GLU A 103 -6.71 12.30 22.78
N GLU A 104 -7.76 12.68 23.52
CA GLU A 104 -7.84 12.50 24.97
C GLU A 104 -8.26 11.08 25.37
N ASN A 105 -9.07 10.40 24.55
CA ASN A 105 -9.71 9.14 24.93
C ASN A 105 -9.23 7.91 24.15
N ALA A 106 -8.74 8.08 22.92
CA ALA A 106 -8.31 6.97 22.08
C ALA A 106 -6.87 6.57 22.35
N ASN A 107 -6.57 5.29 22.17
CA ASN A 107 -5.19 4.80 22.25
C ASN A 107 -4.55 4.67 20.86
N GLU A 108 -3.22 4.50 20.82
CA GLU A 108 -2.46 4.43 19.58
C GLU A 108 -2.83 3.22 18.71
N LEU A 109 -3.26 2.10 19.30
CA LEU A 109 -3.69 0.92 18.57
C LEU A 109 -4.99 1.21 17.79
N GLU A 110 -5.96 1.83 18.44
CA GLU A 110 -7.21 2.27 17.81
C GLU A 110 -6.93 3.26 16.66
N LEU A 111 -6.01 4.19 16.87
CA LEU A 111 -5.59 5.13 15.83
C LEU A 111 -4.91 4.43 14.64
N ALA A 112 -4.06 3.44 14.89
CA ALA A 112 -3.41 2.65 13.85
C ALA A 112 -4.41 1.82 13.03
N GLU A 113 -5.41 1.22 13.70
CA GLU A 113 -6.53 0.55 13.03
C GLU A 113 -7.33 1.53 12.16
N ALA A 114 -7.69 2.68 12.71
CA ALA A 114 -8.44 3.70 11.97
C ALA A 114 -7.65 4.25 10.77
N PHE A 115 -6.33 4.36 10.90
CA PHE A 115 -5.47 4.80 9.81
C PHE A 115 -5.36 3.76 8.69
N LYS A 116 -5.42 2.46 8.98
CA LYS A 116 -5.49 1.42 7.94
C LYS A 116 -6.72 1.59 7.06
N GLU A 117 -7.86 1.95 7.65
CA GLU A 117 -9.08 2.26 6.90
C GLU A 117 -8.93 3.52 6.04
N VAL A 118 -8.28 4.57 6.56
CA VAL A 118 -7.91 5.75 5.76
C VAL A 118 -7.04 5.35 4.56
N MET A 119 -6.02 4.51 4.77
CA MET A 119 -5.15 4.05 3.69
C MET A 119 -5.91 3.29 2.60
N ARG A 120 -6.85 2.43 2.98
CA ARG A 120 -7.72 1.70 2.04
C ARG A 120 -8.57 2.66 1.19
N LEU A 121 -9.16 3.67 1.83
CA LEU A 121 -9.98 4.67 1.13
C LEU A 121 -9.14 5.62 0.26
N ALA A 122 -7.96 6.01 0.72
CA ALA A 122 -7.08 6.95 0.03
C ALA A 122 -6.29 6.31 -1.13
N PHE A 123 -6.07 5.00 -1.09
CA PHE A 123 -5.30 4.26 -2.11
C PHE A 123 -6.06 3.04 -2.68
N PRO A 124 -7.22 3.24 -3.33
CA PRO A 124 -8.05 2.13 -3.83
C PRO A 124 -7.37 1.30 -4.94
N PHE A 125 -6.31 1.83 -5.55
CA PHE A 125 -5.56 1.15 -6.61
C PHE A 125 -4.45 0.23 -6.10
N LEU A 126 -4.17 0.18 -4.79
CA LEU A 126 -3.14 -0.73 -4.28
C LEU A 126 -3.45 -2.18 -4.60
N ASP A 127 -4.72 -2.59 -4.55
CA ASP A 127 -5.12 -3.96 -4.86
C ASP A 127 -5.01 -4.27 -6.36
N VAL A 128 -5.20 -3.25 -7.21
CA VAL A 128 -4.91 -3.36 -8.65
C VAL A 128 -3.41 -3.56 -8.87
N VAL A 129 -2.55 -2.78 -8.19
CA VAL A 129 -1.10 -2.92 -8.29
C VAL A 129 -0.65 -4.31 -7.81
N LYS A 130 -1.14 -4.79 -6.67
CA LYS A 130 -0.85 -6.15 -6.17
C LYS A 130 -1.22 -7.22 -7.19
N THR A 131 -2.38 -7.07 -7.84
CA THR A 131 -2.85 -7.99 -8.88
C THR A 131 -1.91 -7.98 -10.09
N LEU A 132 -1.53 -6.80 -10.58
CA LEU A 132 -0.60 -6.67 -11.71
C LEU A 132 0.79 -7.23 -11.39
N VAL A 133 1.31 -6.98 -10.19
CA VAL A 133 2.59 -7.55 -9.72
C VAL A 133 2.48 -9.07 -9.59
N GLY A 134 1.36 -9.58 -9.06
CA GLY A 134 1.10 -11.01 -8.98
C GLY A 134 1.11 -11.68 -10.36
N LEU A 135 0.48 -11.07 -11.36
CA LEU A 135 0.48 -11.55 -12.74
C LEU A 135 1.88 -11.50 -13.37
N ALA A 136 2.66 -10.45 -13.12
CA ALA A 136 4.03 -10.32 -13.63
C ALA A 136 4.99 -11.36 -13.04
N ASN A 137 4.70 -11.86 -11.84
CA ASN A 137 5.50 -12.88 -11.15
C ASN A 137 5.08 -14.33 -11.51
N LEU A 138 4.00 -14.52 -12.27
CA LEU A 138 3.72 -15.81 -12.89
C LEU A 138 4.75 -16.04 -13.99
N GLN A 139 5.68 -16.97 -13.76
CA GLN A 139 6.68 -17.35 -14.76
C GLN A 139 5.99 -17.75 -16.07
N PRO A 140 6.58 -17.45 -17.25
CA PRO A 140 6.06 -17.96 -18.51
C PRO A 140 5.97 -19.48 -18.43
N LEU A 141 4.78 -20.02 -18.70
CA LEU A 141 4.52 -21.45 -18.82
C LEU A 141 5.67 -22.09 -19.62
N GLU A 142 6.41 -23.02 -19.02
CA GLU A 142 7.51 -23.71 -19.69
C GLU A 142 7.05 -24.20 -21.06
N LYS A 143 7.80 -23.84 -22.12
CA LYS A 143 7.54 -24.29 -23.48
C LYS A 143 7.35 -25.81 -23.46
N PRO A 144 6.27 -26.36 -24.04
CA PRO A 144 6.13 -27.80 -24.16
C PRO A 144 7.32 -28.33 -24.94
N THR A 145 8.12 -29.17 -24.29
CA THR A 145 9.23 -29.90 -24.87
C THR A 145 8.65 -30.76 -26.00
N SER A 146 8.71 -30.27 -27.23
CA SER A 146 8.41 -31.06 -28.41
C SER A 146 9.45 -32.18 -28.49
N SER A 147 9.07 -33.39 -28.09
CA SER A 147 9.85 -34.60 -28.33
C SER A 147 10.16 -34.71 -29.82
N PRO A 148 11.42 -34.96 -30.22
CA PRO A 148 11.74 -35.15 -31.62
C PRO A 148 11.19 -36.50 -32.09
N SER A 149 10.23 -36.44 -33.01
CA SER A 149 9.86 -37.56 -33.87
C SER A 149 11.10 -38.11 -34.56
N THR A 150 11.53 -39.32 -34.19
CA THR A 150 12.52 -40.07 -34.98
C THR A 150 11.78 -41.10 -35.81
N SER A 151 11.47 -40.73 -37.05
CA SER A 151 11.05 -41.61 -38.13
C SER A 151 12.05 -41.42 -39.27
N GLY A 152 12.67 -42.50 -39.73
CA GLY A 152 13.56 -42.49 -40.90
C GLY A 152 14.61 -43.58 -40.84
N GLY A 153 14.45 -44.62 -41.66
CA GLY A 153 15.29 -45.82 -41.69
C GLY A 153 16.52 -45.78 -42.61
N ALA A 154 17.19 -46.94 -42.64
CA ALA A 154 18.26 -47.43 -43.53
C ALA A 154 19.65 -46.75 -43.37
N THR A 155 20.78 -47.48 -43.24
CA THR A 155 21.34 -48.37 -44.28
C THR A 155 22.44 -49.32 -43.74
N ARG A 156 22.50 -50.49 -44.38
CA ARG A 156 23.39 -51.68 -44.42
C ARG A 156 24.94 -51.53 -44.29
N ALA A 157 25.58 -52.53 -43.67
CA ALA A 157 26.88 -53.22 -43.96
C ALA A 157 27.42 -53.80 -42.64
N THR A 158 27.89 -55.04 -42.48
CA THR A 158 28.65 -55.97 -43.33
C THR A 158 28.21 -57.41 -43.15
#